data_AF-K9Q9W1-F1
#
_entry.id   AF-K9Q9W1-F1
#
_cell.length_a   1.000
_cell.length_b   1.000
_cell.length_c   1.000
_cell.angle_alpha   90.00
_cell.angle_beta   90.00
_cell.angle_gamma   90.00
#
_symmetry.space_group_name_H-M   'P 1'
#
loop_
_entity.id
_entity.type
_entity.pdbx_description
1 polymer ?
#
loop_
_entity_poly.entity_id
_entity_poly.type
_entity_poly.pdbx_seq_one_letter_code
_entity_poly.pdbx_strand_id
1 'polypeptide(L)'
;MLNLSKVITLILISSSFCSASISTLSKPVLAGEPIIDKNCRRHQRTQAVFQKIPPQNQARIFMTSPFQINNQKYTLQLLKFPNSTGVLCFWKYNDRSPKRLNDIAIIQDKVIEKIEKHPSLTANYIVIVKGEKNEDILRTTYRLNLINPYQPKVTPIIRIYKN
;
A
#
# COMPACT_ATOMS: atom_id res chain seq x y z
N MET A 1 -33.03 -58.37 -42.82
CA MET A 1 -31.68 -57.78 -42.90
C MET A 1 -31.82 -56.27 -42.78
N LEU A 2 -31.49 -55.71 -41.60
CA LEU A 2 -31.55 -54.27 -41.38
C LEU A 2 -30.41 -53.58 -42.16
N ASN A 3 -30.77 -52.58 -42.94
CA ASN A 3 -29.88 -51.84 -43.83
C ASN A 3 -28.97 -50.92 -43.00
N LEU A 4 -27.73 -51.33 -42.77
CA LEU A 4 -26.74 -50.65 -41.92
C LEU A 4 -26.43 -49.20 -42.36
N SER A 5 -26.69 -48.84 -43.63
CA SER A 5 -26.34 -47.50 -44.14
C SER A 5 -27.28 -46.38 -43.68
N LYS A 6 -28.51 -46.71 -43.24
CA LYS A 6 -29.46 -45.71 -42.73
C LYS A 6 -29.28 -45.37 -41.24
N VAL A 7 -28.51 -46.17 -40.50
CA VAL A 7 -28.23 -45.91 -39.08
C VAL A 7 -27.05 -44.95 -38.92
N ILE A 8 -26.13 -44.92 -39.88
CA ILE A 8 -24.91 -44.08 -39.81
C ILE A 8 -25.23 -42.60 -40.11
N THR A 9 -26.22 -42.31 -40.94
CA THR A 9 -26.60 -40.93 -41.27
C THR A 9 -27.28 -40.19 -40.12
N LEU A 10 -27.84 -40.91 -39.14
CA LEU A 10 -28.52 -40.32 -37.99
C LEU A 10 -27.59 -40.00 -36.80
N ILE A 11 -26.33 -40.44 -36.84
CA ILE A 11 -25.37 -40.26 -35.73
C ILE A 11 -24.48 -39.02 -35.95
N LEU A 12 -24.45 -38.44 -37.15
CA LEU A 12 -23.58 -37.31 -37.48
C LEU A 12 -24.19 -35.91 -37.25
N ILE A 13 -25.44 -35.81 -36.78
CA ILE A 13 -26.09 -34.50 -36.54
C ILE A 13 -26.18 -34.16 -35.03
N SER A 14 -25.93 -35.10 -34.12
CA SER A 14 -26.11 -34.88 -32.67
C SER A 14 -24.85 -34.52 -31.88
N SER A 15 -23.71 -34.26 -32.54
CA SER A 15 -22.44 -33.90 -31.89
C SER A 15 -22.01 -32.45 -32.15
N SER A 16 -22.92 -31.60 -32.62
CA SER A 16 -22.72 -30.16 -32.68
C SER A 16 -23.51 -29.49 -31.56
N PHE A 17 -22.87 -28.57 -30.82
CA PHE A 17 -23.36 -27.87 -29.62
C PHE A 17 -23.09 -28.55 -28.26
N CYS A 18 -21.82 -28.83 -27.99
CA CYS A 18 -21.30 -28.70 -26.63
C CYS A 18 -20.10 -27.72 -26.61
N SER A 19 -20.27 -26.53 -27.20
CA SER A 19 -19.47 -25.36 -26.82
C SER A 19 -20.09 -24.75 -25.57
N ALA A 20 -20.07 -25.50 -24.46
CA ALA A 20 -20.32 -24.94 -23.14
C ALA A 20 -19.17 -23.98 -22.84
N SER A 21 -19.45 -22.71 -23.11
CA SER A 21 -18.75 -21.51 -22.71
C SER A 21 -17.88 -21.74 -21.49
N ILE A 22 -16.57 -21.83 -21.69
CA ILE A 22 -15.63 -21.62 -20.60
C ILE A 22 -15.68 -20.12 -20.31
N SER A 23 -16.74 -19.66 -19.64
CA SER A 23 -16.73 -18.38 -18.96
C SER A 23 -15.78 -18.56 -17.79
N THR A 24 -14.48 -18.43 -18.05
CA THR A 24 -13.52 -18.05 -17.02
C THR A 24 -14.03 -16.71 -16.51
N LEU A 25 -14.83 -16.75 -15.44
CA LEU A 25 -15.35 -15.60 -14.73
C LEU A 25 -14.19 -14.95 -13.94
N SER A 26 -13.12 -14.62 -14.63
CA SER A 26 -12.05 -13.81 -14.08
C SER A 26 -12.62 -12.40 -13.92
N LYS A 27 -12.79 -11.97 -12.66
CA LYS A 27 -13.21 -10.61 -12.37
C LYS A 27 -12.29 -9.66 -13.13
N PRO A 28 -12.82 -8.69 -13.90
CA PRO A 28 -11.98 -7.79 -14.68
C PRO A 28 -11.04 -7.05 -13.73
N VAL A 29 -9.74 -7.25 -13.95
CA VAL A 29 -8.69 -6.48 -13.29
C VAL A 29 -8.36 -5.32 -14.22
N LEU A 30 -8.54 -4.10 -13.73
CA LEU A 30 -8.13 -2.91 -14.46
C LEU A 30 -6.60 -2.87 -14.52
N ALA A 31 -6.05 -2.52 -15.67
CA ALA A 31 -4.60 -2.33 -15.82
C ALA A 31 -4.07 -1.22 -14.89
N GLY A 32 -2.82 -1.37 -14.43
CA GLY A 32 -2.13 -0.40 -13.60
C GLY A 32 -1.63 -0.95 -12.25
N GLU A 33 -1.05 -0.07 -11.44
CA GLU A 33 -0.52 -0.43 -10.13
C GLU A 33 -1.63 -0.80 -9.12
N PRO A 34 -1.33 -1.67 -8.15
CA PRO A 34 -2.22 -1.95 -7.03
C PRO A 34 -2.63 -0.67 -6.28
N ILE A 35 -3.88 -0.60 -5.83
CA ILE A 35 -4.36 0.51 -5.01
C ILE A 35 -3.85 0.33 -3.58
N ILE A 36 -3.22 1.35 -3.03
CA ILE A 36 -2.75 1.34 -1.63
C ILE A 36 -3.65 2.23 -0.79
N ASP A 37 -4.14 1.71 0.34
CA ASP A 37 -4.98 2.47 1.28
C ASP A 37 -4.16 3.08 2.44
N LYS A 38 -4.84 3.89 3.26
CA LYS A 38 -4.26 4.52 4.47
C LYS A 38 -3.81 3.54 5.56
N ASN A 39 -4.18 2.27 5.46
CA ASN A 39 -3.78 1.21 6.37
C ASN A 39 -2.64 0.36 5.78
N CYS A 40 -1.99 0.87 4.72
CA CYS A 40 -0.87 0.23 4.03
C CYS A 40 -1.24 -1.06 3.29
N ARG A 41 -2.54 -1.34 3.11
CA ARG A 41 -2.99 -2.56 2.41
C ARG A 41 -2.94 -2.31 0.91
N ARG A 42 -2.43 -3.30 0.18
CA ARG A 42 -2.44 -3.32 -1.28
C ARG A 42 -3.68 -4.09 -1.74
N HIS A 43 -4.44 -3.46 -2.61
CA HIS A 43 -5.66 -4.00 -3.18
C HIS A 43 -5.47 -4.19 -4.67
N GLN A 44 -5.94 -5.32 -5.18
CA GLN A 44 -5.98 -5.54 -6.62
C GLN A 44 -6.94 -4.52 -7.25
N ARG A 45 -6.54 -3.96 -8.39
CA ARG A 45 -7.27 -2.87 -9.04
C ARG A 45 -8.52 -3.42 -9.74
N THR A 46 -9.60 -3.53 -8.99
CA THR A 46 -10.92 -3.94 -9.50
C THR A 46 -11.89 -2.76 -9.41
N GLN A 47 -12.98 -2.79 -10.18
CA GLN A 47 -14.00 -1.75 -10.14
C GLN A 47 -14.57 -1.54 -8.73
N ALA A 48 -14.83 -2.62 -7.99
CA ALA A 48 -15.33 -2.57 -6.62
C ALA A 48 -14.35 -1.87 -5.65
N VAL A 49 -13.06 -2.16 -5.79
CA VAL A 49 -12.02 -1.51 -4.97
C VAL A 49 -11.88 -0.04 -5.35
N PHE A 50 -11.93 0.30 -6.65
CA PHE A 50 -11.83 1.68 -7.11
C PHE A 50 -12.99 2.55 -6.61
N GLN A 51 -14.21 1.99 -6.54
CA GLN A 51 -15.37 2.64 -5.95
C GLN A 51 -15.22 2.82 -4.43
N LYS A 52 -14.69 1.80 -3.73
CA LYS A 52 -14.50 1.84 -2.27
C LYS A 52 -13.34 2.76 -1.83
N ILE A 53 -12.30 2.86 -2.66
CA ILE A 53 -11.08 3.64 -2.41
C ILE A 53 -10.92 4.62 -3.57
N PRO A 54 -11.61 5.77 -3.51
CA PRO A 54 -11.58 6.75 -4.59
C PRO A 54 -10.18 7.41 -4.69
N PRO A 55 -9.83 8.04 -5.83
CA PRO A 55 -8.48 8.53 -6.11
C PRO A 55 -7.83 9.38 -5.01
N GLN A 56 -8.59 10.24 -4.33
CA GLN A 56 -8.14 11.06 -3.21
C GLN A 56 -7.65 10.26 -1.99
N ASN A 57 -8.09 9.00 -1.88
CA ASN A 57 -7.74 8.05 -0.82
C ASN A 57 -6.76 6.97 -1.31
N GLN A 58 -6.19 7.11 -2.51
CA GLN A 58 -5.17 6.21 -3.04
C GLN A 58 -3.79 6.77 -2.73
N ALA A 59 -3.00 6.01 -2.00
CA ALA A 59 -1.62 6.35 -1.69
C ALA A 59 -0.66 5.97 -2.82
N ARG A 60 0.42 6.73 -2.95
CA ARG A 60 1.60 6.38 -3.74
C ARG A 60 2.82 6.20 -2.84
N ILE A 61 3.71 5.29 -3.22
CA ILE A 61 4.98 5.08 -2.52
C ILE A 61 5.92 6.24 -2.85
N PHE A 62 6.34 6.98 -1.82
CA PHE A 62 7.26 8.11 -1.98
C PHE A 62 8.69 7.76 -1.56
N MET A 63 8.84 6.94 -0.51
CA MET A 63 10.14 6.46 -0.03
C MET A 63 10.02 5.02 0.45
N THR A 64 11.04 4.21 0.20
CA THR A 64 11.24 2.90 0.81
C THR A 64 12.65 2.84 1.38
N SER A 65 12.80 2.46 2.65
CA SER A 65 14.08 2.44 3.36
C SER A 65 14.23 1.15 4.17
N PRO A 66 15.25 0.31 3.89
CA PRO A 66 15.52 -0.88 4.69
C PRO A 66 16.24 -0.53 6.01
N PHE A 67 15.94 -1.30 7.05
CA PHE A 67 16.62 -1.25 8.33
C PHE A 67 16.69 -2.64 8.99
N GLN A 68 17.59 -2.80 9.95
CA GLN A 68 17.82 -4.05 10.64
C GLN A 68 17.90 -3.82 12.14
N ILE A 69 17.27 -4.70 12.92
CA ILE A 69 17.27 -4.69 14.38
C ILE A 69 17.29 -6.13 14.84
N ASN A 70 18.19 -6.50 15.77
CA ASN A 70 18.29 -7.84 16.34
C ASN A 70 18.29 -8.93 15.24
N ASN A 71 19.10 -8.72 14.19
CA ASN A 71 19.22 -9.57 12.99
C ASN A 71 17.94 -9.75 12.15
N GLN A 72 16.84 -9.11 12.51
CA GLN A 72 15.62 -9.09 11.71
C GLN A 72 15.65 -7.88 10.76
N LYS A 73 15.47 -8.15 9.47
CA LYS A 73 15.35 -7.13 8.42
C LYS A 73 13.90 -6.64 8.32
N TYR A 74 13.77 -5.32 8.27
CA TYR A 74 12.52 -4.60 8.11
C TYR A 74 12.64 -3.57 6.99
N THR A 75 11.50 -3.09 6.53
CA THR A 75 11.41 -1.99 5.59
C THR A 75 10.45 -0.95 6.13
N LEU A 76 10.87 0.32 6.11
CA LEU A 76 10.03 1.49 6.33
C LEU A 76 9.61 2.07 4.99
N GLN A 77 8.35 2.45 4.85
CA GLN A 77 7.82 3.06 3.64
C GLN A 77 7.00 4.30 3.99
N LEU A 78 7.22 5.38 3.25
CA LEU A 78 6.38 6.57 3.27
C LEU A 78 5.42 6.51 2.09
N LEU A 79 4.14 6.51 2.40
CA LEU A 79 3.05 6.70 1.46
C LEU A 79 2.63 8.17 1.44
N LYS A 80 2.37 8.73 0.26
CA LYS A 80 1.78 10.07 0.10
C LYS A 80 0.43 9.99 -0.60
N PHE A 81 -0.52 10.78 -0.10
CA PHE A 81 -1.84 10.98 -0.70
C PHE A 81 -1.84 12.21 -1.62
N PRO A 82 -2.85 12.38 -2.49
CA PRO A 82 -2.93 13.54 -3.38
C PRO A 82 -2.91 14.91 -2.67
N ASN A 83 -3.42 14.98 -1.43
CA ASN A 83 -3.35 16.17 -0.58
C ASN A 83 -1.97 16.37 0.12
N SER A 84 -0.95 15.60 -0.28
CA SER A 84 0.40 15.58 0.29
C SER A 84 0.51 15.09 1.74
N THR A 85 -0.56 14.56 2.35
CA THR A 85 -0.42 13.91 3.66
C THR A 85 0.35 12.59 3.52
N GLY A 86 1.10 12.27 4.57
CA GLY A 86 1.98 11.12 4.64
C GLY A 86 1.49 10.07 5.61
N VAL A 87 1.62 8.79 5.22
CA VAL A 87 1.45 7.65 6.13
C VAL A 87 2.70 6.80 6.11
N LEU A 88 3.22 6.50 7.30
CA LEU A 88 4.36 5.61 7.48
C LEU A 88 3.89 4.17 7.72
N CYS A 89 4.47 3.26 6.97
CA CYS A 89 4.20 1.83 6.98
C CYS A 89 5.49 1.06 7.19
N PHE A 90 5.42 -0.12 7.81
CA PHE A 90 6.55 -1.02 7.92
C PHE A 90 6.15 -2.49 7.72
N TRP A 91 7.11 -3.31 7.33
CA TRP A 91 6.95 -4.77 7.32
C TRP A 91 8.27 -5.48 7.58
N LYS A 92 8.19 -6.75 7.96
CA LYS A 92 9.33 -7.65 8.06
C LYS A 92 9.62 -8.24 6.68
N TYR A 93 10.88 -8.49 6.35
CA TYR A 93 11.20 -9.08 5.03
C TYR A 93 10.52 -10.44 4.78
N ASN A 94 10.34 -11.23 5.85
CA ASN A 94 9.74 -12.56 5.79
C ASN A 94 8.19 -12.53 5.87
N ASP A 95 7.61 -11.39 6.23
CA ASP A 95 6.17 -11.16 6.29
C ASP A 95 5.86 -9.91 5.47
N ARG A 96 5.55 -10.10 4.19
CA ARG A 96 5.28 -9.02 3.22
C ARG A 96 3.91 -8.37 3.40
N SER A 97 3.46 -8.25 4.65
CA SER A 97 2.22 -7.60 5.05
C SER A 97 2.54 -6.22 5.64
N PRO A 98 2.49 -5.14 4.85
CA PRO A 98 2.72 -3.79 5.36
C PRO A 98 1.72 -3.45 6.45
N LYS A 99 2.23 -2.92 7.55
CA LYS A 99 1.46 -2.44 8.69
C LYS A 99 1.69 -0.96 8.82
N ARG A 100 0.61 -0.22 9.06
CA ARG A 100 0.71 1.19 9.46
C ARG A 100 1.45 1.27 10.79
N LEU A 101 2.39 2.20 10.93
CA LEU A 101 3.00 2.51 12.22
C LEU A 101 1.94 3.12 13.14
N ASN A 102 1.72 2.48 14.29
CA ASN A 102 0.81 2.95 15.33
C ASN A 102 1.53 3.91 16.28
N ASP A 103 0.79 4.57 17.17
CA ASP A 103 1.33 5.39 18.26
C ASP A 103 2.23 6.57 17.85
N ILE A 104 2.09 7.02 16.60
CA ILE A 104 2.85 8.15 16.04
C ILE A 104 1.92 9.20 15.38
N ALA A 105 0.76 9.44 16.00
CA ALA A 105 -0.28 10.36 15.51
C ALA A 105 0.24 11.78 15.26
N ILE A 106 1.27 12.21 15.98
CA ILE A 106 1.89 13.54 15.82
C ILE A 106 2.57 13.74 14.45
N ILE A 107 2.91 12.65 13.74
CA ILE A 107 3.48 12.70 12.39
C ILE A 107 2.64 11.96 11.33
N GLN A 108 1.75 11.04 11.74
CA GLN A 108 0.85 10.33 10.81
C GLN A 108 -0.26 11.24 10.28
N ASP A 109 -0.65 11.01 9.03
CA ASP A 109 -1.67 11.78 8.31
C ASP A 109 -1.38 13.29 8.21
N LYS A 110 -0.16 13.72 8.56
CA LYS A 110 0.32 15.10 8.40
C LYS A 110 1.05 15.27 7.08
N VAL A 111 1.29 16.50 6.67
CA VAL A 111 2.11 16.79 5.48
C VAL A 111 3.58 16.53 5.80
N ILE A 112 4.06 15.33 5.47
CA ILE A 112 5.47 14.92 5.64
C ILE A 112 6.26 15.43 4.43
N GLU A 113 7.06 16.47 4.66
CA GLU A 113 7.91 17.06 3.62
C GLU A 113 9.05 16.11 3.27
N LYS A 114 9.74 15.59 4.30
CA LYS A 114 10.94 14.78 4.15
C LYS A 114 11.04 13.72 5.24
N ILE A 115 11.66 12.60 4.89
CA ILE A 115 12.11 11.57 5.83
C ILE A 115 13.50 11.11 5.43
N GLU A 116 14.41 11.02 6.39
CA GLU A 116 15.79 10.60 6.17
C GLU A 116 16.24 9.63 7.24
N LYS A 117 17.04 8.64 6.87
CA LYS A 117 17.65 7.72 7.83
C LYS A 117 18.76 8.45 8.58
N HIS A 118 18.79 8.31 9.91
CA HIS A 118 19.87 8.85 10.72
C HIS A 118 21.18 8.09 10.40
N PRO A 119 22.29 8.79 10.11
CA PRO A 119 23.52 8.13 9.65
C PRO A 119 24.18 7.27 10.72
N SER A 120 24.16 7.72 11.97
CA SER A 120 24.85 7.07 13.10
C SER A 120 23.96 6.27 14.04
N LEU A 121 22.63 6.36 13.92
CA LEU A 121 21.70 5.72 14.85
C LEU A 121 20.88 4.65 14.14
N THR A 122 21.05 3.40 14.56
CA THR A 122 20.33 2.26 14.00
C THR A 122 18.81 2.45 14.12
N ALA A 123 18.09 2.20 13.03
CA ALA A 123 16.63 2.30 12.96
C ALA A 123 16.05 3.65 13.41
N ASN A 124 16.83 4.73 13.34
CA ASN A 124 16.35 6.08 13.60
C ASN A 124 16.19 6.85 12.29
N TYR A 125 15.17 7.69 12.25
CA TYR A 125 14.82 8.52 11.11
C TYR A 125 14.54 9.96 11.57
N ILE A 126 14.89 10.92 10.73
CA ILE A 126 14.50 12.31 10.87
C ILE A 126 13.29 12.55 9.99
N VAL A 127 12.21 13.04 10.57
CA VAL A 127 10.94 13.31 9.87
C VAL A 127 10.63 14.78 9.97
N ILE A 128 10.49 15.46 8.83
CA ILE A 128 10.14 16.88 8.75
C ILE A 128 8.67 16.98 8.35
N VAL A 129 7.89 17.60 9.23
CA VAL A 129 6.45 17.80 9.07
C VAL A 129 6.16 19.29 8.93
N LYS A 130 5.35 19.65 7.94
CA LYS A 130 4.84 21.01 7.77
C LYS A 130 3.81 21.31 8.87
N GLY A 131 3.93 22.46 9.50
CA GLY A 131 2.95 22.93 10.48
C GLY A 131 1.59 23.22 9.86
N GLU A 132 0.55 23.24 10.69
CA GLU A 132 -0.79 23.48 10.18
C GLU A 132 -1.00 24.96 9.79
N LYS A 133 -2.00 25.21 8.93
CA LYS A 133 -2.28 26.57 8.46
C LYS A 133 -2.59 27.53 9.61
N ASN A 134 -3.27 27.03 10.65
CA ASN A 134 -3.77 27.82 11.77
C ASN A 134 -2.83 27.83 12.99
N GLU A 135 -1.67 27.18 12.91
CA GLU A 135 -0.67 27.17 13.98
C GLU A 135 0.43 28.21 13.70
N ASP A 136 1.08 28.76 14.71
CA ASP A 136 2.27 29.62 14.52
C ASP A 136 3.53 28.83 14.13
N ILE A 137 3.40 27.53 13.91
CA ILE A 137 4.50 26.64 13.54
C ILE A 137 4.56 26.54 12.01
N LEU A 138 5.73 26.82 11.43
CA LEU A 138 6.02 26.61 10.02
C LEU A 138 6.37 25.15 9.74
N ARG A 139 7.30 24.57 10.53
CA ARG A 139 7.76 23.18 10.42
C ARG A 139 8.18 22.63 11.76
N THR A 140 8.00 21.33 11.95
CA THR A 140 8.60 20.59 13.08
C THR A 140 9.40 19.42 12.57
N THR A 141 10.62 19.28 13.09
CA THR A 141 11.52 18.16 12.84
C THR A 141 11.44 17.19 14.02
N TYR A 142 11.16 15.93 13.73
CA TYR A 142 11.03 14.86 14.72
C TYR A 142 12.09 13.78 14.49
N ARG A 143 12.50 13.13 15.58
CA ARG A 143 13.19 11.83 15.56
C ARG A 143 12.15 10.73 15.65
N LEU A 144 12.13 9.83 14.69
CA LEU A 144 11.39 8.56 14.73
C LEU A 144 12.37 7.43 15.04
N ASN A 145 12.19 6.78 16.18
CA ASN A 145 12.97 5.63 16.60
C ASN A 145 12.14 4.35 16.41
N LEU A 146 12.67 3.43 15.59
CA LEU A 146 12.05 2.16 15.25
C LEU A 146 12.75 0.96 15.88
N ILE A 147 13.57 1.10 16.92
CA ILE A 147 14.20 -0.04 17.63
C ILE A 147 13.16 -1.09 18.05
N ASN A 148 11.94 -0.67 18.39
CA ASN A 148 10.77 -1.53 18.39
C ASN A 148 9.76 -1.01 17.36
N PRO A 149 9.68 -1.58 16.14
CA PRO A 149 8.76 -1.09 15.10
C PRO A 149 7.28 -1.22 15.47
N TYR A 150 6.95 -2.10 16.43
CA TYR A 150 5.58 -2.27 16.92
C TYR A 150 5.20 -1.26 18.01
N GLN A 151 6.19 -0.59 18.60
CA GLN A 151 6.03 0.49 19.58
C GLN A 151 7.02 1.62 19.23
N PRO A 152 6.81 2.27 18.08
CA PRO A 152 7.70 3.34 17.63
C PRO A 152 7.67 4.52 18.61
N LYS A 153 8.80 5.22 18.75
CA LYS A 153 8.89 6.42 19.57
C LYS A 153 9.18 7.63 18.70
N VAL A 154 8.44 8.72 18.91
CA VAL A 154 8.65 9.98 18.20
C VAL A 154 8.95 11.09 19.19
N THR A 155 10.03 11.82 18.93
CA THR A 155 10.50 12.91 19.80
C THR A 155 10.73 14.17 18.98
N PRO A 156 10.17 15.33 19.35
CA PRO A 156 10.48 16.58 18.67
C PRO A 156 11.95 16.95 18.87
N ILE A 157 12.59 17.45 17.81
CA ILE A 157 13.98 17.94 17.84
C ILE A 157 13.98 19.46 17.71
N ILE A 158 13.31 19.99 16.67
CA ILE A 158 13.32 21.42 16.34
C ILE A 158 11.91 21.84 15.90
N ARG A 159 11.46 23.01 16.35
CA ARG A 159 10.27 23.69 15.85
C ARG A 159 10.68 25.03 15.25
N ILE A 160 10.18 25.31 14.05
CA ILE A 160 10.40 26.57 13.33
C ILE A 160 9.07 27.29 13.30
N TYR A 161 9.02 28.54 13.76
CA TYR A 161 7.80 29.35 13.83
C TYR A 161 7.63 30.23 12.60
N LYS A 162 6.41 30.68 12.36
CA LYS A 162 6.08 31.71 11.37
C LYS A 162 6.56 33.05 11.93
N ASN A 163 7.17 33.87 11.08
CA ASN A 163 7.53 35.25 11.41
C ASN A 163 6.32 36.16 11.30
#